data_AF-A0A315EKK5-F1
#
_entry.id   AF-A0A315EKK5-F1
#
_cell.length_a   1.000
_cell.length_b   1.000
_cell.length_c   1.000
_cell.angle_alpha   90.00
_cell.angle_beta   90.00
_cell.angle_gamma   90.00
#
_symmetry.space_group_name_H-M   'P 1'
#
loop_
_entity.id
_entity.type
_entity.pdbx_description
1 polymer ?
#
loop_
_entity_poly.entity_id
_entity_poly.type
_entity_poly.pdbx_seq_one_letter_code
_entity_poly.pdbx_strand_id
1 'polypeptide(L)'
;MKKITIQTTLLAGLMAVLASASVQAQEVGKVISSTPIIQQVAVPRQVCNNQQVVTGGQKSGAGAAMGAIAGGAIGNQIGNGSGRALATMAGLFGGAILGDNIEGPGTPEVKNVQNCSQQMFYENRTMAYNVIYEFAGKQYTVQMPQDPGPTVRLQITPMAPATPANTSYGVPPAGSAPRY
;
A
#
# COMPACT_ATOMS: atom_id res chain seq x y z
N MET A 1 57.22 -59.02 1.14
CA MET A 1 56.06 -58.77 0.26
C MET A 1 54.70 -59.03 0.96
N LYS A 2 54.53 -58.72 2.26
CA LYS A 2 53.30 -59.04 3.04
C LYS A 2 52.46 -57.83 3.46
N LYS A 3 52.91 -56.60 3.16
CA LYS A 3 52.25 -55.35 3.60
C LYS A 3 51.20 -54.81 2.61
N ILE A 4 51.22 -55.26 1.35
CA ILE A 4 50.36 -54.72 0.29
C ILE A 4 48.91 -55.25 0.39
N THR A 5 48.72 -56.49 0.88
CA THR A 5 47.40 -57.12 0.99
C THR A 5 46.54 -56.59 2.15
N ILE A 6 47.16 -55.97 3.17
CA ILE A 6 46.43 -55.44 4.34
C ILE A 6 45.86 -54.03 4.04
N GLN A 7 46.46 -53.28 3.12
CA GLN A 7 45.96 -51.95 2.75
C GLN A 7 44.74 -51.99 1.83
N THR A 8 44.61 -53.02 0.99
CA THR A 8 43.48 -53.16 0.06
C THR A 8 42.17 -53.52 0.75
N THR A 9 42.22 -54.24 1.88
CA THR A 9 41.01 -54.58 2.65
C THR A 9 40.47 -53.41 3.47
N LEU A 10 41.35 -52.51 3.93
CA LEU A 10 40.94 -51.32 4.69
C LEU A 10 40.22 -50.28 3.81
N LEU A 11 40.62 -50.14 2.55
CA LEU A 11 40.00 -49.20 1.61
C LEU A 11 38.60 -49.66 1.15
N ALA A 12 38.39 -50.97 1.00
CA ALA A 12 37.09 -51.53 0.62
C ALA A 12 36.03 -51.38 1.73
N GLY A 13 36.45 -51.50 3.01
CA GLY A 13 35.55 -51.29 4.15
C GLY A 13 35.10 -49.83 4.32
N LEU A 14 35.97 -48.87 3.98
CA LEU A 14 35.65 -47.44 4.14
C LEU A 14 34.61 -46.95 3.11
N MET A 15 34.57 -47.51 1.89
CA MET A 15 33.56 -47.14 0.89
C MET A 15 32.14 -47.61 1.22
N ALA A 16 31.96 -48.69 2.00
CA ALA A 16 30.63 -49.21 2.33
C ALA A 16 29.89 -48.32 3.35
N VAL A 17 30.60 -47.52 4.15
CA VAL A 17 30.01 -46.68 5.19
C VAL A 17 29.47 -45.35 4.62
N LEU A 18 30.01 -44.85 3.51
CA LEU A 18 29.54 -43.61 2.88
C LEU A 18 28.26 -43.77 2.03
N ALA A 19 27.76 -44.98 1.82
CA ALA A 19 26.57 -45.23 0.99
C ALA A 19 25.24 -45.10 1.75
N SER A 20 25.25 -44.92 3.08
CA SER A 20 24.05 -44.64 3.86
C SER A 20 23.72 -43.15 3.83
N ALA A 21 23.48 -42.61 2.63
CA ALA A 21 22.74 -41.37 2.50
C ALA A 21 21.33 -41.64 3.02
N SER A 22 20.98 -41.02 4.14
CA SER A 22 19.62 -41.03 4.65
C SER A 22 18.68 -40.52 3.54
N VAL A 23 17.93 -41.42 2.92
CA VAL A 23 16.80 -41.07 2.06
C VAL A 23 15.80 -40.39 2.99
N GLN A 24 15.87 -39.06 3.04
CA GLN A 24 14.80 -38.25 3.59
C GLN A 24 13.59 -38.55 2.70
N ALA A 25 12.66 -39.36 3.21
CA ALA A 25 11.35 -39.52 2.60
C ALA A 25 10.63 -38.18 2.72
N GLN A 26 10.93 -37.27 1.80
CA GLN A 26 10.25 -35.98 1.73
C GLN A 26 8.85 -36.27 1.21
N GLU A 27 7.87 -36.26 2.11
CA GLU A 27 6.49 -36.54 1.79
C GLU A 27 5.97 -35.43 0.87
N VAL A 28 5.82 -35.78 -0.40
CA VAL A 28 5.31 -34.89 -1.44
C VAL A 28 3.87 -35.25 -1.76
N GLY A 29 3.00 -34.26 -1.76
CA GLY A 29 1.63 -34.37 -2.25
C GLY A 29 1.57 -34.00 -3.73
N LYS A 30 0.81 -34.75 -4.53
CA LYS A 30 0.55 -34.41 -5.94
C LYS A 30 -0.56 -33.38 -6.00
N VAL A 31 -0.35 -32.26 -6.69
CA VAL A 31 -1.41 -31.25 -6.87
C VAL A 31 -2.38 -31.73 -7.93
N ILE A 32 -3.66 -31.75 -7.58
CA ILE A 32 -4.77 -32.11 -8.47
C ILE A 32 -5.36 -30.85 -9.11
N SER A 33 -5.50 -29.77 -8.34
CA SER A 33 -6.03 -28.49 -8.81
C SER A 33 -5.43 -27.31 -8.04
N SER A 34 -5.11 -26.23 -8.74
CA SER A 34 -4.63 -24.96 -8.18
C SER A 34 -5.44 -23.79 -8.77
N THR A 35 -6.57 -23.45 -8.16
CA THR A 35 -7.43 -22.37 -8.65
C THR A 35 -7.11 -21.04 -7.95
N PRO A 36 -6.89 -19.95 -8.70
CA PRO A 36 -6.65 -18.64 -8.10
C PRO A 36 -7.91 -18.05 -7.47
N ILE A 37 -7.78 -17.50 -6.27
CA ILE A 37 -8.81 -16.75 -5.56
C ILE A 37 -8.59 -15.26 -5.90
N ILE A 38 -9.43 -14.75 -6.78
CA ILE A 38 -9.41 -13.35 -7.20
C ILE A 38 -10.23 -12.51 -6.21
N GLN A 39 -9.62 -11.46 -5.66
CA GLN A 39 -10.32 -10.47 -4.86
C GLN A 39 -10.13 -9.07 -5.43
N GLN A 40 -11.20 -8.30 -5.41
CA GLN A 40 -11.20 -6.91 -5.83
C GLN A 40 -10.67 -6.06 -4.66
N VAL A 41 -9.46 -5.54 -4.80
CA VAL A 41 -8.82 -4.70 -3.78
C VAL A 41 -8.91 -3.23 -4.20
N ALA A 42 -9.22 -2.36 -3.23
CA ALA A 42 -9.29 -0.93 -3.45
C ALA A 42 -7.89 -0.32 -3.32
N VAL A 43 -7.35 0.17 -4.43
CA VAL A 43 -6.02 0.80 -4.52
C VAL A 43 -6.22 2.31 -4.69
N PRO A 44 -5.79 3.15 -3.73
CA PRO A 44 -5.87 4.60 -3.88
C PRO A 44 -4.87 5.05 -4.95
N ARG A 45 -5.36 5.78 -5.97
CA ARG A 45 -4.53 6.44 -6.96
C ARG A 45 -4.79 7.94 -6.94
N GLN A 46 -3.73 8.73 -7.02
CA GLN A 46 -3.82 10.18 -7.15
C GLN A 46 -3.99 10.54 -8.62
N VAL A 47 -5.13 11.13 -8.97
CA VAL A 47 -5.42 11.62 -10.32
C VAL A 47 -5.34 13.14 -10.30
N CYS A 48 -4.41 13.69 -11.09
CA CYS A 48 -4.21 15.11 -11.23
C CYS A 48 -4.74 15.61 -12.58
N ASN A 49 -5.63 16.59 -12.53
CA ASN A 49 -6.15 17.27 -13.70
C ASN A 49 -5.59 18.70 -13.77
N ASN A 50 -5.08 19.08 -14.94
CA ASN A 50 -4.64 20.45 -15.19
C ASN A 50 -5.84 21.27 -15.65
N GLN A 51 -6.26 22.23 -14.82
CA GLN A 51 -7.32 23.17 -15.19
C GLN A 51 -6.70 24.54 -15.42
N GLN A 52 -6.94 25.09 -16.60
CA GLN A 52 -6.66 26.50 -16.88
C GLN A 52 -7.73 27.34 -16.20
N VAL A 53 -7.36 28.08 -15.16
CA VAL A 53 -8.25 29.02 -14.51
C VAL A 53 -7.86 30.43 -14.91
N VAL A 54 -8.82 31.16 -15.49
CA VAL A 54 -8.66 32.58 -15.79
C VAL A 54 -8.84 33.31 -14.47
N THR A 55 -7.74 33.80 -13.90
CA THR A 55 -7.81 34.64 -12.70
C THR A 55 -7.96 36.09 -13.14
N GLY A 56 -8.80 36.86 -12.44
CA GLY A 56 -8.93 38.29 -12.70
C GLY A 56 -7.56 38.95 -12.61
N GLY A 57 -7.18 39.68 -13.67
CA GLY A 57 -5.87 40.33 -13.74
C GLY A 57 -5.69 41.35 -12.64
N GLN A 58 -4.47 41.45 -12.11
CA GLN A 58 -4.13 42.51 -11.16
C GLN A 58 -4.13 43.87 -11.88
N LYS A 59 -4.75 44.87 -11.26
CA LYS A 59 -4.60 46.27 -11.71
C LYS A 59 -3.15 46.71 -11.47
N SER A 60 -2.58 47.45 -12.41
CA SER A 60 -1.21 47.98 -12.31
C SER A 60 -1.13 49.15 -11.32
N GLY A 61 -2.26 49.82 -11.04
CA GLY A 61 -2.34 51.04 -10.23
C GLY A 61 -1.76 52.25 -10.97
N ALA A 62 -1.46 52.10 -12.26
CA ALA A 62 -0.91 53.15 -13.11
C ALA A 62 -1.89 54.31 -13.27
N GLY A 63 -3.19 54.03 -13.39
CA GLY A 63 -4.24 55.05 -13.44
C GLY A 63 -4.33 55.81 -12.14
N ALA A 64 -4.26 55.13 -11.00
CA ALA A 64 -4.23 55.77 -9.68
C ALA A 64 -3.00 56.68 -9.51
N ALA A 65 -1.82 56.20 -9.90
CA ALA A 65 -0.59 56.98 -9.83
C ALA A 65 -0.64 58.22 -10.73
N MET A 66 -1.06 58.06 -11.99
CA MET A 66 -1.20 59.17 -12.94
C MET A 66 -2.27 60.17 -12.49
N GLY A 67 -3.40 59.69 -11.98
CA GLY A 67 -4.48 60.52 -11.48
C GLY A 67 -4.08 61.30 -10.23
N ALA A 68 -3.34 60.69 -9.31
CA ALA A 68 -2.79 61.37 -8.14
C ALA A 68 -1.83 62.49 -8.53
N ILE A 69 -0.91 62.22 -9.47
CA ILE A 69 0.04 63.23 -9.96
C ILE A 69 -0.72 64.41 -10.59
N ALA A 70 -1.69 64.12 -11.46
CA ALA A 70 -2.50 65.15 -12.12
C ALA A 70 -3.33 65.96 -11.09
N GLY A 71 -4.05 65.28 -10.19
CA GLY A 71 -4.88 65.94 -9.19
C GLY A 71 -4.07 66.71 -8.14
N GLY A 72 -2.91 66.19 -7.75
CA GLY A 72 -1.96 66.87 -6.86
C GLY A 72 -1.35 68.11 -7.53
N ALA A 73 -0.96 68.02 -8.80
CA ALA A 73 -0.44 69.17 -9.54
C ALA A 73 -1.49 70.29 -9.69
N ILE A 74 -2.74 69.93 -10.01
CA ILE A 74 -3.86 70.88 -10.12
C ILE A 74 -4.19 71.47 -8.74
N GLY A 75 -4.32 70.65 -7.70
CA GLY A 75 -4.62 71.11 -6.34
C GLY A 75 -3.52 71.98 -5.73
N ASN A 76 -2.28 71.81 -6.17
CA ASN A 76 -1.13 72.60 -5.73
C ASN A 76 -1.04 73.99 -6.38
N GLN A 77 -1.79 74.21 -7.47
CA GLN A 77 -1.89 75.51 -8.14
C GLN A 77 -3.07 76.36 -7.64
N ILE A 78 -3.99 75.77 -6.87
CA ILE A 78 -5.20 76.44 -6.38
C ILE A 78 -4.99 76.96 -4.96
N GLY A 79 -4.89 78.28 -4.81
CA GLY A 79 -4.84 78.99 -3.54
C GLY A 79 -3.44 79.18 -2.94
N ASN A 80 -3.37 79.93 -1.83
CA ASN A 80 -2.15 80.21 -1.08
C ASN A 80 -2.29 79.76 0.38
N GLY A 81 -1.17 79.40 1.02
CA GLY A 81 -1.15 79.01 2.44
C GLY A 81 -1.75 77.63 2.72
N SER A 82 -2.45 77.49 3.86
CA SER A 82 -3.00 76.21 4.33
C SER A 82 -4.07 75.61 3.39
N GLY A 83 -4.82 76.45 2.67
CA GLY A 83 -5.82 75.99 1.70
C GLY A 83 -5.21 75.21 0.53
N ARG A 84 -4.01 75.58 0.10
CA ARG A 84 -3.27 74.88 -0.97
C ARG A 84 -2.85 73.47 -0.56
N ALA A 85 -2.40 73.31 0.69
CA ALA A 85 -2.01 72.01 1.22
C ALA A 85 -3.21 71.05 1.28
N LEU A 86 -4.36 71.55 1.73
CA LEU A 86 -5.60 70.78 1.76
C LEU A 86 -6.08 70.41 0.35
N ALA A 87 -6.05 71.37 -0.60
CA ALA A 87 -6.45 71.14 -1.98
C ALA A 87 -5.55 70.13 -2.70
N THR A 88 -4.24 70.17 -2.45
CA THR A 88 -3.27 69.22 -2.99
C THR A 88 -3.52 67.81 -2.44
N MET A 89 -3.76 67.68 -1.13
CA MET A 89 -4.07 66.41 -0.50
C MET A 89 -5.38 65.83 -1.05
N ALA A 90 -6.43 66.65 -1.15
CA ALA A 90 -7.70 66.25 -1.75
C ALA A 90 -7.53 65.83 -3.23
N GLY A 91 -6.70 66.55 -4.00
CA GLY A 91 -6.39 66.24 -5.39
C GLY A 91 -5.60 64.94 -5.56
N LEU A 92 -4.66 64.64 -4.66
CA LEU A 92 -3.93 63.37 -4.67
C LEU A 92 -4.86 62.18 -4.43
N PHE A 93 -5.68 62.22 -3.37
CA PHE A 93 -6.61 61.13 -3.05
C PHE A 93 -7.75 61.02 -4.06
N GLY A 94 -8.35 62.16 -4.46
CA GLY A 94 -9.41 62.20 -5.45
C GLY A 94 -8.92 61.73 -6.82
N GLY A 95 -7.75 62.21 -7.23
CA GLY A 95 -7.10 61.80 -8.48
C GLY A 95 -6.72 60.31 -8.50
N ALA A 96 -6.22 59.77 -7.39
CA ALA A 96 -5.90 58.36 -7.28
C ALA A 96 -7.12 57.45 -7.41
N ILE A 97 -8.21 57.79 -6.73
CA ILE A 97 -9.44 56.99 -6.76
C ILE A 97 -10.06 57.04 -8.16
N LEU A 98 -10.21 58.23 -8.74
CA LEU A 98 -10.75 58.36 -10.10
C LEU A 98 -9.85 57.67 -11.13
N GLY A 99 -8.54 57.80 -10.96
CA GLY A 99 -7.54 57.14 -11.79
C GLY A 99 -7.61 55.60 -11.75
N ASP A 100 -7.79 55.00 -10.57
CA ASP A 100 -7.94 53.53 -10.42
C ASP A 100 -9.22 53.00 -11.07
N ASN A 101 -10.28 53.81 -11.11
CA ASN A 101 -11.54 53.43 -11.75
C ASN A 101 -11.47 53.52 -13.29
N ILE A 102 -10.64 54.43 -13.81
CA ILE A 102 -10.39 54.57 -15.26
C ILE A 102 -9.45 53.47 -15.76
N GLU A 103 -8.53 53.03 -14.90
CA GLU A 103 -7.74 51.82 -15.13
C GLU A 103 -8.69 50.61 -15.13
N GLY A 104 -9.05 50.17 -16.34
CA GLY A 104 -9.98 49.06 -16.58
C GLY A 104 -9.55 47.76 -15.92
N PRO A 105 -10.34 46.68 -16.06
CA PRO A 105 -10.01 45.39 -15.45
C PRO A 105 -8.60 44.94 -15.88
N GLY A 106 -7.81 44.50 -14.91
CA GLY A 106 -6.43 44.05 -15.17
C GLY A 106 -6.40 42.91 -16.19
N THR A 107 -5.29 42.78 -16.90
CA THR A 107 -5.15 41.77 -17.96
C THR A 107 -5.34 40.37 -17.38
N PRO A 108 -6.36 39.61 -17.83
CA PRO A 108 -6.64 38.29 -17.27
C PRO A 108 -5.43 37.37 -17.45
N GLU A 109 -4.96 36.79 -16.35
CA GLU A 109 -3.84 35.86 -16.36
C GLU A 109 -4.38 34.42 -16.37
N VAL A 110 -3.93 33.66 -17.37
CA VAL A 110 -4.25 32.22 -17.46
C VAL A 110 -3.29 31.47 -16.56
N LYS A 111 -3.77 31.05 -15.40
CA LYS A 111 -2.97 30.22 -14.49
C LYS A 111 -3.30 28.75 -14.72
N ASN A 112 -2.27 27.96 -15.02
CA ASN A 112 -2.39 26.51 -15.00
C ASN A 112 -2.39 26.04 -13.54
N VAL A 113 -3.54 25.63 -13.03
CA VAL A 113 -3.67 25.06 -11.68
C VAL A 113 -3.85 23.56 -11.81
N GLN A 114 -2.95 22.81 -11.18
CA GLN A 114 -3.04 21.36 -11.09
C GLN A 114 -3.87 20.99 -9.86
N ASN A 115 -5.03 20.37 -10.09
CA ASN A 115 -5.88 19.87 -9.01
C ASN A 115 -5.73 18.35 -8.94
N CYS A 116 -5.18 17.86 -7.83
CA CYS A 116 -5.00 16.43 -7.58
C CYS A 116 -6.03 15.93 -6.58
N SER A 117 -6.72 14.84 -6.92
CA SER A 117 -7.67 14.16 -6.03
C SER A 117 -7.31 12.69 -5.86
N GLN A 118 -7.51 12.16 -4.66
CA GLN A 118 -7.37 10.73 -4.36
C GLN A 118 -8.63 10.01 -4.84
N GLN A 119 -8.48 9.06 -5.76
CA GLN A 119 -9.58 8.24 -6.27
C GLN A 119 -9.31 6.77 -5.97
N MET A 120 -10.34 6.07 -5.50
CA MET A 120 -10.24 4.64 -5.18
C MET A 120 -10.50 3.84 -6.46
N PHE A 121 -9.45 3.20 -6.98
CA PHE A 121 -9.56 2.27 -8.11
C PHE A 121 -9.65 0.85 -7.58
N TYR A 122 -10.52 0.05 -8.18
CA TYR A 122 -10.63 -1.35 -7.83
C TYR A 122 -9.85 -2.19 -8.83
N GLU A 123 -8.89 -2.96 -8.32
CA GLU A 123 -8.08 -3.87 -9.13
C GLU A 123 -8.36 -5.31 -8.69
N ASN A 124 -8.54 -6.22 -9.66
CA ASN A 124 -8.64 -7.64 -9.40
C ASN A 124 -7.23 -8.19 -9.16
N ARG A 125 -6.93 -8.60 -7.93
CA ARG A 125 -5.65 -9.23 -7.57
C ARG A 125 -5.89 -10.65 -7.06
N THR A 126 -5.03 -11.57 -7.45
CA THR A 126 -5.02 -12.92 -6.90
C THR A 126 -4.49 -12.85 -5.48
N MET A 127 -5.34 -13.10 -4.49
CA MET A 127 -4.96 -13.03 -3.07
C MET A 127 -4.37 -14.34 -2.56
N ALA A 128 -4.84 -15.47 -3.10
CA ALA A 128 -4.41 -16.81 -2.72
C ALA A 128 -4.75 -17.82 -3.82
N TYR A 129 -4.27 -19.04 -3.68
CA TYR A 129 -4.59 -20.20 -4.49
C TYR A 129 -5.28 -21.24 -3.62
N ASN A 130 -6.44 -21.74 -4.07
CA ASN A 130 -7.06 -22.92 -3.48
C ASN A 130 -6.41 -24.16 -4.11
N VAL A 131 -5.63 -24.87 -3.30
CA VAL A 131 -4.83 -26.01 -3.76
C VAL A 131 -5.46 -27.28 -3.21
N ILE A 132 -5.90 -28.14 -4.12
CA ILE A 132 -6.34 -29.51 -3.81
C ILE A 132 -5.18 -30.42 -4.16
N TYR A 133 -4.65 -31.13 -3.15
CA TYR A 133 -3.56 -32.08 -3.31
C TYR A 133 -3.95 -33.46 -2.79
N GLU A 134 -3.35 -34.48 -3.38
CA GLU A 134 -3.51 -35.87 -2.96
C GLU A 134 -2.24 -36.36 -2.24
N PHE A 135 -2.43 -36.96 -1.07
CA PHE A 135 -1.39 -37.64 -0.32
C PHE A 135 -1.94 -38.91 0.32
N ALA A 136 -1.22 -40.03 0.16
CA ALA A 136 -1.62 -41.35 0.66
C ALA A 136 -3.05 -41.77 0.27
N GLY A 137 -3.51 -41.41 -0.95
CA GLY A 137 -4.84 -41.73 -1.48
C GLY A 137 -5.98 -40.87 -0.91
N LYS A 138 -5.68 -39.84 -0.13
CA LYS A 138 -6.66 -38.87 0.39
C LYS A 138 -6.41 -37.49 -0.21
N GLN A 139 -7.51 -36.78 -0.50
CA GLN A 139 -7.46 -35.40 -0.98
C GLN A 139 -7.55 -34.42 0.19
N TYR A 140 -6.74 -33.38 0.12
CA TYR A 140 -6.69 -32.30 1.10
C TYR A 140 -6.71 -30.96 0.39
N THR A 141 -7.38 -29.98 1.00
CA THR A 141 -7.48 -28.62 0.49
C THR A 141 -6.72 -27.67 1.40
N VAL A 142 -5.90 -26.80 0.82
CA VAL A 142 -5.15 -25.78 1.54
C VAL A 142 -5.13 -24.48 0.73
N GLN A 143 -5.06 -23.35 1.41
CA GLN A 143 -4.86 -22.05 0.76
C GLN A 143 -3.39 -21.68 0.79
N MET A 144 -2.83 -21.35 -0.38
CA MET A 144 -1.42 -20.94 -0.51
C MET A 144 -1.32 -19.52 -1.09
N PRO A 145 -0.34 -18.70 -0.67
CA PRO A 145 -0.16 -17.34 -1.22
C PRO A 145 0.32 -17.34 -2.68
N GLN A 146 1.01 -18.40 -3.10
CA GLN A 146 1.59 -18.54 -4.44
C GLN A 146 1.21 -19.90 -5.03
N ASP A 147 1.26 -20.00 -6.36
CA ASP A 147 1.03 -21.25 -7.08
C ASP A 147 2.09 -22.31 -6.67
N PRO A 148 1.66 -23.46 -6.11
CA PRO A 148 2.57 -24.53 -5.72
C PRO A 148 3.17 -25.32 -6.89
N GLY A 149 2.63 -25.18 -8.10
CA GLY A 149 2.99 -26.03 -9.24
C GLY A 149 2.49 -27.48 -9.08
N PRO A 150 3.20 -28.48 -9.63
CA PRO A 150 2.69 -29.85 -9.74
C PRO A 150 2.73 -30.65 -8.43
N THR A 151 3.52 -30.24 -7.44
CA THR A 151 3.72 -30.98 -6.18
C THR A 151 3.92 -30.04 -5.00
N VAL A 152 3.35 -30.41 -3.85
CA VAL A 152 3.50 -29.68 -2.58
C VAL A 152 4.37 -30.47 -1.61
N ARG A 153 5.23 -29.77 -0.87
CA ARG A 153 6.00 -30.37 0.22
C ARG A 153 5.14 -30.42 1.46
N LEU A 154 5.05 -31.58 2.10
CA LEU A 154 4.26 -31.78 3.30
C LEU A 154 5.18 -31.94 4.50
N GLN A 155 4.76 -31.36 5.63
CA GLN A 155 5.36 -31.62 6.93
C GLN A 155 4.31 -32.35 7.76
N ILE A 156 4.50 -33.66 7.93
CA ILE A 156 3.57 -34.49 8.68
C ILE A 156 4.05 -34.54 10.13
N THR A 157 3.14 -34.24 11.06
CA THR A 157 3.41 -34.40 12.49
C THR A 157 2.78 -35.69 12.96
N PRO A 158 3.56 -36.69 13.41
CA PRO A 158 3.01 -37.94 13.90
C PRO A 158 2.21 -37.69 15.19
N MET A 159 1.00 -38.25 15.26
CA MET A 159 0.18 -38.22 16.47
C MET A 159 0.47 -39.48 17.29
N ALA A 160 0.75 -39.31 18.58
CA ALA A 160 0.88 -40.45 19.49
C ALA A 160 -0.45 -41.22 19.53
N PRO A 161 -0.42 -42.57 19.48
CA PRO A 161 -1.63 -43.36 19.60
C PRO A 161 -2.30 -43.04 20.94
N ALA A 162 -3.59 -42.71 20.90
CA ALA A 162 -4.37 -42.55 22.12
C ALA A 162 -4.33 -43.88 22.88
N THR A 163 -3.67 -43.92 24.03
CA THR A 163 -3.75 -45.09 24.91
C THR A 163 -5.20 -45.28 25.29
N PRO A 164 -5.82 -46.45 25.02
CA PRO A 164 -7.16 -46.71 25.51
C PRO A 164 -7.12 -46.57 27.02
N ALA A 165 -7.92 -45.63 27.56
CA ALA A 165 -8.14 -45.56 28.99
C ALA A 165 -8.61 -46.94 29.42
N ASN A 166 -7.80 -47.63 30.21
CA ASN A 166 -8.16 -48.92 30.76
C ASN A 166 -9.34 -48.64 31.70
N THR A 167 -10.56 -48.81 31.19
CA THR A 167 -11.77 -48.78 31.98
C THR A 167 -11.67 -49.97 32.92
N SER A 168 -11.03 -49.74 34.06
CA SER A 168 -11.02 -50.63 35.19
C SER A 168 -12.47 -50.81 35.58
N TYR A 169 -13.10 -51.87 35.06
CA TYR A 169 -14.33 -52.40 35.61
C TYR A 169 -14.03 -52.71 37.07
N GLY A 170 -14.43 -51.78 37.95
CA GLY A 170 -14.40 -51.99 39.38
C GLY A 170 -15.30 -53.18 39.67
N VAL A 171 -14.71 -54.36 39.86
CA VAL A 171 -15.41 -55.53 40.38
C VAL A 171 -15.91 -55.12 41.76
N PRO A 172 -17.24 -55.06 41.99
CA PRO A 172 -17.75 -54.78 43.32
C PRO A 172 -17.30 -55.88 44.27
N PRO A 173 -16.90 -55.56 45.51
CA PRO A 173 -16.49 -56.56 46.47
C PRO A 173 -17.60 -57.60 46.70
N ALA A 174 -17.23 -58.88 46.72
CA ALA A 174 -18.15 -59.98 46.94
C ALA A 174 -18.81 -59.85 48.32
N GLY A 175 -20.13 -59.57 48.34
CA GLY A 175 -20.89 -59.53 49.60
C GLY A 175 -22.20 -58.74 49.58
N SER A 176 -22.45 -57.89 48.58
CA SER A 176 -23.69 -57.11 48.50
C SER A 176 -24.83 -57.89 47.80
N ALA A 177 -25.33 -58.95 48.44
CA ALA A 177 -26.61 -59.54 48.05
C ALA A 177 -27.76 -58.72 48.66
N PRO A 178 -28.79 -58.31 47.89
CA PRO A 178 -29.96 -57.66 48.47
C PRO A 178 -30.73 -58.67 49.31
N ARG A 179 -30.99 -58.32 50.58
CA ARG A 179 -32.02 -58.97 51.38
C ARG A 179 -33.36 -58.34 50.97
N TYR A 180 -34.31 -59.20 50.59
CA TYR A 180 -35.70 -58.88 50.23
C TYR A 180 -36.39 -58.02 51.28
#